data_AF-D5EAM1-F1
#
_entry.id   AF-D5EAM1-F1
#
_cell.length_a   1.000
_cell.length_b   1.000
_cell.length_c   1.000
_cell.angle_alpha   90.00
_cell.angle_beta   90.00
_cell.angle_gamma   90.00
#
_symmetry.space_group_name_H-M   'P 1'
#
loop_
_entity.id
_entity.type
_entity.pdbx_description
1 polymer ?
#
loop_
_entity_poly.entity_id
_entity_poly.type
_entity_poly.pdbx_seq_one_letter_code
_entity_poly.pdbx_strand_id
1 'polypeptide(L)'
;MTYAEMTKRFRHFFRLPLTPIAVKLNSDETANITSPMRYCEMVRKSAAYGTTFTATIDDISCASAELALGFTEPSYGEVYPRIKPANIDKITVAPLDKCEFEPDAVVVIGNASKLMLLAATLAKVKGNMIESKFKGEFAVCGECTAIPVMENTVNLSLLCSGARMFSDYRNDEIVFGFPLDSFIELTESLKEESITKALCGCLMDDLPTRVVDSILALGFTKGTDHFLGRFKNEIIRLYIPKDEKGKSTSVTLHIPVKFKDTNAAEKALDMTADLFENTLIYRRRDNWIDVVLLIELHESINRAAMRGEKFEAIINRGIEVMLDNVAKFKRKVAQ
;
A
#
# COMPACT_ATOMS: atom_id res chain seq x y z
N MET A 1 -14.76 5.00 -19.45
CA MET A 1 -14.17 5.90 -18.44
C MET A 1 -12.86 6.41 -19.02
N THR A 2 -12.51 7.68 -18.86
CA THR A 2 -11.24 8.20 -19.40
C THR A 2 -10.05 7.68 -18.58
N TYR A 3 -8.84 7.67 -19.14
CA TYR A 3 -7.65 7.27 -18.39
C TYR A 3 -7.37 8.16 -17.17
N ALA A 4 -7.72 9.44 -17.23
CA ALA A 4 -7.64 10.36 -16.10
C ALA A 4 -8.59 9.94 -14.96
N GLU A 5 -9.84 9.62 -15.29
CA GLU A 5 -10.83 9.15 -14.30
C GLU A 5 -10.42 7.80 -13.68
N MET A 6 -9.94 6.88 -14.52
CA MET A 6 -9.43 5.58 -14.08
C MET A 6 -8.25 5.75 -13.13
N THR A 7 -7.26 6.55 -13.51
CA THR A 7 -6.08 6.83 -12.69
C THR A 7 -6.47 7.42 -11.34
N LYS A 8 -7.39 8.40 -11.34
CA LYS A 8 -7.89 9.01 -10.10
C LYS A 8 -8.54 7.98 -9.19
N ARG A 9 -9.44 7.13 -9.72
CA ARG A 9 -10.11 6.09 -8.93
C ARG A 9 -9.11 5.09 -8.38
N PHE A 10 -8.27 4.55 -9.25
CA PHE A 10 -7.30 3.52 -8.92
C PHE A 10 -6.34 3.97 -7.82
N ARG A 11 -5.75 5.18 -7.97
CA ARG A 11 -4.85 5.76 -6.97
C ARG A 11 -5.56 6.05 -5.65
N HIS A 12 -6.79 6.56 -5.70
CA HIS A 12 -7.55 6.86 -4.50
C HIS A 12 -7.85 5.59 -3.69
N PHE A 13 -8.33 4.54 -4.36
CA PHE A 13 -8.69 3.28 -3.72
C PHE A 13 -7.47 2.59 -3.08
N PHE A 14 -6.39 2.40 -3.84
CA PHE A 14 -5.17 1.75 -3.35
C PHE A 14 -4.23 2.70 -2.58
N ARG A 15 -4.63 3.96 -2.40
CA ARG A 15 -3.85 5.02 -1.75
C ARG A 15 -2.43 5.16 -2.32
N LEU A 16 -2.30 5.01 -3.64
CA LEU A 16 -1.01 5.03 -4.33
C LEU A 16 -0.51 6.47 -4.52
N PRO A 17 0.74 6.79 -4.11
CA PRO A 17 1.26 8.15 -4.22
C PRO A 17 1.62 8.49 -5.67
N LEU A 18 2.10 7.50 -6.44
CA LEU A 18 2.53 7.66 -7.83
C LEU A 18 1.41 7.37 -8.81
N THR A 19 1.51 7.95 -10.00
CA THR A 19 0.58 7.69 -11.11
C THR A 19 0.97 6.38 -11.83
N PRO A 20 0.00 5.53 -12.21
CA PRO A 20 0.22 4.43 -13.16
C PRO A 20 0.81 4.93 -14.48
N ILE A 21 1.72 4.18 -15.06
CA ILE A 21 2.44 4.55 -16.27
C ILE A 21 1.95 3.74 -17.45
N ALA A 22 1.51 4.44 -18.50
CA ALA A 22 1.25 3.88 -19.80
C ALA A 22 2.56 3.60 -20.53
N VAL A 23 2.68 2.42 -21.13
CA VAL A 23 3.80 2.02 -21.99
C VAL A 23 3.27 1.75 -23.38
N LYS A 24 3.89 2.35 -24.40
CA LYS A 24 3.61 2.10 -25.82
C LYS A 24 4.86 1.60 -26.53
N LEU A 25 4.74 0.46 -27.19
CA LEU A 25 5.73 -0.10 -28.09
C LEU A 25 5.48 0.41 -29.51
N ASN A 26 6.55 0.58 -30.29
CA ASN A 26 6.52 1.11 -31.65
C ASN A 26 5.68 2.39 -31.76
N SER A 27 5.94 3.33 -30.85
CA SER A 27 5.23 4.60 -30.78
C SER A 27 5.57 5.52 -31.97
N ASP A 28 4.56 6.20 -32.49
CA ASP A 28 4.72 7.23 -33.54
C ASP A 28 5.33 8.55 -33.01
N GLU A 29 5.40 8.71 -31.68
CA GLU A 29 5.97 9.89 -31.02
C GLU A 29 7.44 10.11 -31.37
N THR A 30 7.89 11.37 -31.37
CA THR A 30 9.29 11.70 -31.60
C THR A 30 10.14 11.41 -30.37
N ALA A 31 11.29 10.76 -30.55
CA ALA A 31 12.24 10.54 -29.45
C ALA A 31 12.65 11.88 -28.81
N ASN A 32 12.66 11.92 -27.49
CA ASN A 32 12.83 13.15 -26.72
C ASN A 32 13.82 13.00 -25.54
N ILE A 33 14.65 11.95 -25.57
CA ILE A 33 15.70 11.73 -24.60
C ILE A 33 16.91 12.63 -24.91
N THR A 34 17.38 13.37 -23.92
CA THR A 34 18.55 14.27 -24.07
C THR A 34 19.88 13.58 -23.81
N SER A 35 19.87 12.50 -23.02
CA SER A 35 21.03 11.67 -22.70
C SER A 35 20.57 10.26 -22.38
N PRO A 36 21.31 9.21 -22.80
CA PRO A 36 20.90 7.83 -22.55
C PRO A 36 20.57 7.56 -21.09
N MET A 37 19.45 6.89 -20.84
CA MET A 37 18.95 6.62 -19.50
C MET A 37 18.36 5.22 -19.39
N ARG A 38 18.09 4.74 -18.17
CA ARG A 38 17.54 3.39 -17.99
C ARG A 38 16.03 3.42 -18.20
N TYR A 39 15.46 2.39 -18.81
CA TYR A 39 14.00 2.29 -18.95
C TYR A 39 13.26 2.39 -17.60
N CYS A 40 13.74 1.72 -16.55
CA CYS A 40 13.16 1.84 -15.21
C CYS A 40 13.26 3.27 -14.65
N GLU A 41 14.29 4.04 -15.03
CA GLU A 41 14.41 5.45 -14.66
C GLU A 41 13.37 6.31 -15.39
N MET A 42 13.11 6.05 -16.67
CA MET A 42 12.04 6.72 -17.44
C MET A 42 10.68 6.50 -16.77
N VAL A 43 10.37 5.24 -16.44
CA VAL A 43 9.11 4.88 -15.76
C VAL A 43 9.02 5.56 -14.39
N ARG A 44 10.08 5.54 -13.57
CA ARG A 44 10.11 6.22 -12.26
C ARG A 44 9.89 7.72 -12.40
N LYS A 45 10.65 8.38 -13.27
CA LYS A 45 10.57 9.83 -13.48
C LYS A 45 9.21 10.23 -14.04
N SER A 46 8.66 9.44 -14.95
CA SER A 46 7.30 9.65 -15.46
C SER A 46 6.28 9.58 -14.32
N ALA A 47 6.41 8.59 -13.43
CA ALA A 47 5.46 8.38 -12.34
C ALA A 47 5.54 9.46 -11.25
N ALA A 48 6.75 9.98 -10.99
CA ALA A 48 7.01 10.98 -9.96
C ALA A 48 6.82 12.43 -10.43
N TYR A 49 7.23 12.74 -11.66
CA TYR A 49 7.28 14.11 -12.18
C TYR A 49 6.25 14.37 -13.30
N GLY A 50 5.57 13.35 -13.79
CA GLY A 50 4.54 13.49 -14.80
C GLY A 50 5.07 13.81 -16.20
N THR A 51 6.32 13.42 -16.49
CA THR A 51 7.01 13.60 -17.77
C THR A 51 6.76 12.42 -18.71
N THR A 52 6.63 12.68 -20.01
CA THR A 52 6.56 11.66 -21.05
C THR A 52 7.94 11.48 -21.69
N PHE A 53 8.38 10.24 -21.83
CA PHE A 53 9.65 9.89 -22.45
C PHE A 53 9.41 8.98 -23.65
N THR A 54 10.09 9.27 -24.75
CA THR A 54 10.10 8.45 -25.95
C THR A 54 11.54 8.17 -26.32
N ALA A 55 11.90 6.89 -26.43
CA ALA A 55 13.27 6.42 -26.56
C ALA A 55 13.41 5.40 -27.69
N THR A 56 14.52 5.47 -28.43
CA THR A 56 14.98 4.39 -29.33
C THR A 56 16.04 3.54 -28.63
N ILE A 57 16.62 2.57 -29.34
CA ILE A 57 17.71 1.75 -28.81
C ILE A 57 18.93 2.60 -28.36
N ASP A 58 19.26 3.66 -29.08
CA ASP A 58 20.43 4.52 -28.79
C ASP A 58 20.26 5.32 -27.48
N ASP A 59 19.02 5.49 -27.03
CA ASP A 59 18.67 6.19 -25.80
C ASP A 59 18.67 5.29 -24.55
N ILE A 60 18.77 3.97 -24.73
CA ILE A 60 18.68 3.00 -23.63
C ILE A 60 20.08 2.65 -23.13
N SER A 61 20.35 2.98 -21.87
CA SER A 61 21.67 2.74 -21.24
C SER A 61 21.81 1.35 -20.59
N CYS A 62 20.85 0.44 -20.78
CA CYS A 62 20.76 -0.81 -20.04
C CYS A 62 20.49 -1.99 -20.97
N ALA A 63 21.50 -2.84 -21.16
CA ALA A 63 21.41 -4.04 -21.98
C ALA A 63 20.23 -4.96 -21.61
N SER A 64 19.88 -5.05 -20.33
CA SER A 64 18.70 -5.81 -19.91
C SER A 64 17.39 -5.23 -20.47
N ALA A 65 17.29 -3.90 -20.59
CA ALA A 65 16.12 -3.26 -21.18
C ALA A 65 16.11 -3.42 -22.70
N GLU A 66 17.27 -3.26 -23.38
CA GLU A 66 17.41 -3.51 -24.82
C GLU A 66 16.90 -4.92 -25.21
N LEU A 67 17.34 -5.94 -24.47
CA LEU A 67 16.92 -7.32 -24.69
C LEU A 67 15.45 -7.55 -24.32
N ALA A 68 15.03 -7.18 -23.10
CA ALA A 68 13.68 -7.50 -22.63
C ALA A 68 12.59 -6.77 -23.43
N LEU A 69 12.83 -5.54 -23.84
CA LEU A 69 11.87 -4.74 -24.60
C LEU A 69 11.89 -5.07 -26.10
N GLY A 70 12.74 -6.00 -26.55
CA GLY A 70 12.74 -6.46 -27.94
C GLY A 70 13.38 -5.49 -28.93
N PHE A 71 14.34 -4.67 -28.49
CA PHE A 71 15.15 -3.85 -29.40
C PHE A 71 16.23 -4.67 -30.12
N THR A 72 16.68 -5.77 -29.51
CA THR A 72 17.76 -6.59 -30.07
C THR A 72 17.59 -8.06 -29.72
N GLU A 73 17.94 -8.95 -30.65
CA GLU A 73 18.00 -10.38 -30.40
C GLU A 73 19.20 -10.76 -29.52
N PRO A 74 19.06 -11.69 -28.56
CA PRO A 74 20.19 -12.15 -27.77
C PRO A 74 21.20 -12.88 -28.66
N SER A 75 22.49 -12.58 -28.48
CA SER A 75 23.56 -13.21 -29.25
C SER A 75 23.85 -14.65 -28.82
N TYR A 76 23.51 -15.04 -27.59
CA TYR A 76 23.69 -16.41 -27.08
C TYR A 76 22.61 -16.76 -26.04
N GLY A 77 22.08 -17.97 -26.14
CA GLY A 77 21.11 -18.52 -25.20
C GLY A 77 19.71 -17.90 -25.30
N GLU A 78 18.78 -18.50 -24.56
CA GLU A 78 17.42 -17.98 -24.43
C GLU A 78 17.35 -16.99 -23.27
N VAL A 79 17.01 -15.74 -23.59
CA VAL A 79 16.74 -14.69 -22.61
C VAL A 79 15.23 -14.61 -22.38
N TYR A 80 14.82 -14.82 -21.14
CA TYR A 80 13.43 -14.64 -20.69
C TYR A 80 13.42 -13.92 -19.33
N PRO A 81 12.54 -12.92 -19.14
CA PRO A 81 11.49 -12.48 -20.07
C PRO A 81 11.96 -11.46 -21.12
N ARG A 82 11.43 -11.58 -22.35
CA ARG A 82 11.60 -10.60 -23.42
C ARG A 82 10.47 -10.62 -24.45
N ILE A 83 10.30 -9.51 -25.16
CA ILE A 83 9.43 -9.41 -26.35
C ILE A 83 10.07 -10.18 -27.51
N LYS A 84 9.24 -10.97 -28.21
CA LYS A 84 9.66 -11.82 -29.35
C LYS A 84 8.70 -11.63 -30.54
N PRO A 85 9.21 -11.46 -31.77
CA PRO A 85 10.62 -11.22 -32.12
C PRO A 85 11.11 -9.85 -31.62
N ALA A 86 12.42 -9.59 -31.67
CA ALA A 86 12.97 -8.27 -31.40
C ALA A 86 12.68 -7.32 -32.59
N ASN A 87 11.50 -6.72 -32.57
CA ASN A 87 10.98 -5.82 -33.61
C ASN A 87 10.48 -4.49 -33.03
N ILE A 88 11.04 -4.09 -31.87
CA ILE A 88 10.70 -2.83 -31.24
C ILE A 88 11.76 -1.80 -31.60
N ASP A 89 11.33 -0.74 -32.30
CA ASP A 89 12.22 0.35 -32.73
C ASP A 89 12.17 1.53 -31.75
N LYS A 90 11.03 1.70 -31.07
CA LYS A 90 10.77 2.85 -30.19
C LYS A 90 9.81 2.50 -29.06
N ILE A 91 10.04 3.08 -27.89
CA ILE A 91 9.14 2.95 -26.74
C ILE A 91 8.77 4.32 -26.19
N THR A 92 7.50 4.51 -25.83
CA THR A 92 7.02 5.70 -25.12
C THR A 92 6.49 5.29 -23.75
N VAL A 93 6.88 6.03 -22.72
CA VAL A 93 6.30 5.93 -21.38
C VAL A 93 5.70 7.27 -20.97
N ALA A 94 4.46 7.24 -20.50
CA ALA A 94 3.71 8.43 -20.13
C ALA A 94 2.88 8.20 -18.85
N PRO A 95 2.59 9.24 -18.08
CA PRO A 95 1.57 9.16 -17.03
C PRO A 95 0.24 8.76 -17.65
N LEU A 96 -0.41 7.71 -17.13
CA LEU A 96 -1.65 7.18 -17.73
C LEU A 96 -2.75 8.24 -17.81
N ASP A 97 -2.84 9.14 -16.82
CA ASP A 97 -3.80 10.25 -16.80
C ASP A 97 -3.57 11.33 -17.87
N LYS A 98 -2.40 11.34 -18.52
CA LYS A 98 -2.04 12.24 -19.63
C LYS A 98 -1.80 11.48 -20.94
N CYS A 99 -2.15 10.20 -20.97
CA CYS A 99 -1.91 9.34 -22.12
C CYS A 99 -2.95 9.61 -23.22
N GLU A 100 -2.48 9.92 -24.42
CA GLU A 100 -3.33 10.13 -25.61
C GLU A 100 -3.30 8.95 -26.59
N PHE A 101 -2.53 7.90 -26.28
CA PHE A 101 -2.43 6.66 -27.04
C PHE A 101 -3.04 5.47 -26.27
N GLU A 102 -3.25 4.35 -26.96
CA GLU A 102 -3.64 3.08 -26.33
C GLU A 102 -2.39 2.34 -25.82
N PRO A 103 -2.22 2.18 -24.48
CA PRO A 103 -1.03 1.54 -23.92
C PRO A 103 -1.00 0.04 -24.21
N ASP A 104 0.17 -0.49 -24.54
CA ASP A 104 0.38 -1.95 -24.65
C ASP A 104 0.60 -2.58 -23.28
N ALA A 105 1.06 -1.80 -22.30
CA ALA A 105 1.10 -2.18 -20.89
C ALA A 105 0.88 -0.98 -19.97
N VAL A 106 0.42 -1.27 -18.75
CA VAL A 106 0.33 -0.31 -17.66
C VAL A 106 1.21 -0.76 -16.50
N VAL A 107 2.11 0.10 -16.04
CA VAL A 107 3.05 -0.17 -14.95
C VAL A 107 2.64 0.61 -13.70
N VAL A 108 2.50 -0.08 -12.57
CA VAL A 108 2.08 0.50 -11.28
C VAL A 108 3.18 0.30 -10.26
N ILE A 109 3.66 1.41 -9.69
CA ILE A 109 4.66 1.43 -8.63
C ILE A 109 3.96 1.70 -7.29
N GLY A 110 4.31 0.90 -6.27
CA GLY A 110 3.81 1.11 -4.92
C GLY A 110 4.62 0.34 -3.89
N ASN A 111 4.36 0.58 -2.60
CA ASN A 111 4.98 -0.23 -1.57
C ASN A 111 4.27 -1.57 -1.38
N ALA A 112 4.95 -2.52 -0.73
CA ALA A 112 4.44 -3.88 -0.53
C ALA A 112 3.04 -3.92 0.09
N SER A 113 2.73 -3.05 1.06
CA SER A 113 1.43 -3.02 1.72
C SER A 113 0.30 -2.59 0.77
N LYS A 114 0.50 -1.56 -0.05
CA LYS A 114 -0.51 -1.07 -1.00
C LYS A 114 -0.71 -2.04 -2.16
N LEU A 115 0.38 -2.62 -2.66
CA LEU A 115 0.31 -3.58 -3.76
C LEU A 115 -0.15 -4.98 -3.31
N MET A 116 -0.05 -5.31 -2.02
CA MET A 116 -0.74 -6.46 -1.44
C MET A 116 -2.27 -6.29 -1.48
N LEU A 117 -2.78 -5.09 -1.12
CA LEU A 117 -4.20 -4.78 -1.27
C LEU A 117 -4.64 -4.91 -2.73
N LEU A 118 -3.84 -4.39 -3.67
CA LEU A 118 -4.07 -4.57 -5.10
C LEU A 118 -4.17 -6.05 -5.46
N ALA A 119 -3.18 -6.86 -5.09
CA ALA A 119 -3.12 -8.28 -5.45
C ALA A 119 -4.37 -9.03 -4.94
N ALA A 120 -4.80 -8.75 -3.72
CA ALA A 120 -5.99 -9.36 -3.14
C ALA A 120 -7.29 -8.91 -3.84
N THR A 121 -7.39 -7.63 -4.22
CA THR A 121 -8.52 -7.13 -5.03
C THR A 121 -8.53 -7.78 -6.41
N LEU A 122 -7.37 -7.87 -7.07
CA LEU A 122 -7.24 -8.51 -8.38
C LEU A 122 -7.61 -9.99 -8.33
N ALA A 123 -7.17 -10.71 -7.30
CA ALA A 123 -7.52 -12.12 -7.10
C ALA A 123 -9.04 -12.31 -6.98
N LYS A 124 -9.71 -11.39 -6.30
CA LYS A 124 -11.17 -11.40 -6.14
C LYS A 124 -11.89 -11.12 -7.45
N VAL A 125 -11.44 -10.11 -8.21
CA VAL A 125 -12.01 -9.78 -9.53
C VAL A 125 -11.87 -10.96 -10.49
N LYS A 126 -10.68 -11.60 -10.52
CA LYS A 126 -10.43 -12.76 -11.38
C LYS A 126 -11.01 -14.08 -10.85
N GLY A 127 -11.46 -14.12 -9.59
CA GLY A 127 -11.93 -15.32 -8.91
C GLY A 127 -10.85 -16.42 -8.74
N ASN A 128 -9.57 -16.08 -8.85
CA ASN A 128 -8.46 -17.03 -8.76
C ASN A 128 -7.22 -16.41 -8.11
N MET A 129 -6.24 -17.24 -7.75
CA MET A 129 -4.94 -16.79 -7.24
C MET A 129 -4.18 -15.99 -8.30
N ILE A 130 -3.35 -15.05 -7.84
CA ILE A 130 -2.41 -14.33 -8.70
C ILE A 130 -1.11 -15.10 -8.77
N GLU A 131 -0.75 -15.52 -9.97
CA GLU A 131 0.56 -16.09 -10.27
C GLU A 131 1.50 -14.98 -10.75
N SER A 132 2.78 -15.08 -10.37
CA SER A 132 3.80 -14.12 -10.78
C SER A 132 5.09 -14.84 -11.12
N LYS A 133 5.73 -14.40 -12.20
CA LYS A 133 7.01 -14.91 -12.70
C LYS A 133 8.07 -13.82 -12.56
N PHE A 134 9.11 -14.10 -11.79
CA PHE A 134 10.25 -13.19 -11.62
C PHE A 134 11.54 -13.96 -11.35
N LYS A 135 12.66 -13.35 -11.73
CA LYS A 135 14.03 -13.79 -11.43
C LYS A 135 14.76 -12.78 -10.54
N GLY A 136 14.19 -11.59 -10.32
CA GLY A 136 14.90 -10.47 -9.68
C GLY A 136 15.88 -9.77 -10.64
N GLU A 137 15.74 -10.06 -11.93
CA GLU A 137 16.48 -9.50 -13.05
C GLU A 137 15.46 -9.08 -14.11
N PHE A 138 15.82 -8.16 -15.01
CA PHE A 138 14.86 -7.65 -16.01
C PHE A 138 13.56 -7.11 -15.38
N ALA A 139 13.62 -6.49 -14.20
CA ALA A 139 12.46 -6.13 -13.41
C ALA A 139 11.39 -5.32 -14.17
N VAL A 140 11.58 -4.01 -14.33
CA VAL A 140 10.52 -3.17 -14.92
C VAL A 140 10.35 -3.45 -16.42
N CYS A 141 11.44 -3.66 -17.15
CA CYS A 141 11.45 -3.92 -18.59
C CYS A 141 10.92 -5.30 -18.98
N GLY A 142 11.30 -6.34 -18.25
CA GLY A 142 10.94 -7.72 -18.56
C GLY A 142 9.74 -8.18 -17.76
N GLU A 143 9.87 -8.21 -16.43
CA GLU A 143 8.84 -8.77 -15.54
C GLU A 143 7.56 -7.92 -15.55
N CYS A 144 7.65 -6.59 -15.62
CA CYS A 144 6.46 -5.71 -15.57
C CYS A 144 6.10 -5.03 -16.91
N THR A 145 6.84 -5.29 -18.00
CA THR A 145 6.46 -4.79 -19.34
C THR A 145 6.40 -5.93 -20.34
N ALA A 146 7.50 -6.65 -20.57
CA ALA A 146 7.52 -7.73 -21.55
C ALA A 146 6.55 -8.89 -21.22
N ILE A 147 6.49 -9.37 -19.96
CA ILE A 147 5.56 -10.45 -19.58
C ILE A 147 4.09 -10.02 -19.81
N PRO A 148 3.64 -8.86 -19.30
CA PRO A 148 2.28 -8.38 -19.60
C PRO A 148 1.94 -8.28 -21.08
N VAL A 149 2.87 -7.78 -21.89
CA VAL A 149 2.67 -7.65 -23.34
C VAL A 149 2.59 -9.03 -24.01
N MET A 150 3.54 -9.92 -23.71
CA MET A 150 3.71 -11.18 -24.43
C MET A 150 2.71 -12.25 -24.00
N GLU A 151 2.39 -12.30 -22.71
CA GLU A 151 1.56 -13.36 -22.14
C GLU A 151 0.12 -12.90 -21.89
N ASN A 152 -0.17 -11.60 -22.06
CA ASN A 152 -1.45 -10.99 -21.70
C ASN A 152 -1.87 -11.33 -20.24
N THR A 153 -0.89 -11.35 -19.33
CA THR A 153 -1.10 -11.62 -17.91
C THR A 153 -0.56 -10.49 -17.04
N VAL A 154 -1.20 -10.28 -15.89
CA VAL A 154 -0.67 -9.36 -14.89
C VAL A 154 0.53 -10.01 -14.22
N ASN A 155 1.61 -9.26 -14.02
CA ASN A 155 2.81 -9.78 -13.37
C ASN A 155 3.42 -8.79 -12.37
N LEU A 156 3.98 -9.31 -11.28
CA LEU A 156 4.66 -8.56 -10.23
C LEU A 156 6.17 -8.75 -10.31
N SER A 157 6.90 -7.68 -9.99
CA SER A 157 8.36 -7.67 -9.83
C SER A 157 8.76 -7.20 -8.44
N LEU A 158 9.77 -7.86 -7.86
CA LEU A 158 10.45 -7.43 -6.65
C LEU A 158 11.56 -6.39 -6.91
N LEU A 159 11.69 -5.93 -8.15
CA LEU A 159 12.75 -5.07 -8.67
C LEU A 159 14.14 -5.71 -8.68
N CYS A 160 14.95 -5.30 -9.66
CA CYS A 160 16.35 -5.70 -9.76
C CYS A 160 17.24 -4.69 -9.04
N SER A 161 18.48 -5.09 -8.75
CA SER A 161 19.50 -4.22 -8.13
C SER A 161 19.69 -2.92 -8.91
N GLY A 162 19.69 -2.98 -10.24
CA GLY A 162 19.85 -1.82 -11.11
C GLY A 162 18.73 -0.79 -10.95
N ALA A 163 17.47 -1.21 -10.83
CA ALA A 163 16.36 -0.30 -10.61
C ALA A 163 16.49 0.43 -9.26
N ARG A 164 16.91 -0.28 -8.21
CA ARG A 164 17.10 0.29 -6.87
C ARG A 164 18.29 1.24 -6.81
N MET A 165 19.41 0.86 -7.43
CA MET A 165 20.66 1.61 -7.36
C MET A 165 20.69 2.84 -8.26
N PHE A 166 20.10 2.77 -9.45
CA PHE A 166 20.25 3.80 -10.48
C PHE A 166 18.95 4.53 -10.83
N SER A 167 17.80 4.05 -10.37
CA SER A 167 16.49 4.58 -10.78
C SER A 167 15.59 4.95 -9.60
N ASP A 168 16.16 5.19 -8.42
CA ASP A 168 15.48 5.70 -7.22
C ASP A 168 14.24 4.90 -6.76
N TYR A 169 14.23 3.59 -7.01
CA TYR A 169 13.22 2.72 -6.42
C TYR A 169 13.59 2.38 -4.96
N ARG A 170 12.66 2.59 -4.03
CA ARG A 170 12.88 2.42 -2.60
C ARG A 170 12.81 0.94 -2.20
N ASN A 171 13.49 0.58 -1.11
CA ASN A 171 13.57 -0.81 -0.61
C ASN A 171 12.20 -1.46 -0.35
N ASP A 172 11.18 -0.68 0.02
CA ASP A 172 9.83 -1.16 0.29
C ASP A 172 8.90 -1.14 -0.94
N GLU A 173 9.39 -0.62 -2.08
CA GLU A 173 8.65 -0.59 -3.34
C GLU A 173 8.78 -1.91 -4.12
N ILE A 174 7.66 -2.27 -4.75
CA ILE A 174 7.50 -3.34 -5.72
C ILE A 174 6.70 -2.78 -6.93
N VAL A 175 6.63 -3.54 -8.02
CA VAL A 175 5.99 -3.08 -9.26
C VAL A 175 5.03 -4.14 -9.77
N PHE A 176 3.88 -3.69 -10.27
CA PHE A 176 2.98 -4.51 -11.08
C PHE A 176 3.00 -4.03 -12.53
N GLY A 177 2.95 -4.96 -13.47
CA GLY A 177 2.67 -4.73 -14.88
C GLY A 177 1.33 -5.35 -15.25
N PHE A 178 0.53 -4.63 -16.03
CA PHE A 178 -0.79 -5.05 -16.48
C PHE A 178 -0.89 -4.95 -18.00
N PRO A 179 -1.55 -5.92 -18.65
CA PRO A 179 -2.23 -5.65 -19.91
C PRO A 179 -3.31 -4.58 -19.70
N LEU A 180 -3.57 -3.76 -20.71
CA LEU A 180 -4.52 -2.66 -20.61
C LEU A 180 -5.92 -3.13 -20.17
N ASP A 181 -6.44 -4.20 -20.78
CA ASP A 181 -7.77 -4.74 -20.47
C ASP A 181 -7.89 -5.19 -19.01
N SER A 182 -6.87 -5.87 -18.48
CA SER A 182 -6.85 -6.28 -17.06
C SER A 182 -6.82 -5.08 -16.12
N PHE A 183 -6.16 -3.98 -16.50
CA PHE A 183 -6.15 -2.75 -15.72
C PHE A 183 -7.52 -2.04 -15.75
N ILE A 184 -8.18 -2.03 -16.92
CA ILE A 184 -9.53 -1.50 -17.10
C ILE A 184 -10.52 -2.28 -16.23
N GLU A 185 -10.55 -3.61 -16.40
CA GLU A 185 -11.42 -4.53 -15.66
C GLU A 185 -11.30 -4.28 -14.15
N LEU A 186 -10.08 -4.35 -13.60
CA LEU A 186 -9.82 -4.12 -12.18
C LEU A 186 -10.37 -2.76 -11.72
N THR A 187 -10.13 -1.69 -12.47
CA THR A 187 -10.51 -0.32 -12.10
C THR A 187 -12.03 -0.10 -12.16
N GLU A 188 -12.72 -0.79 -13.06
CA GLU A 188 -14.17 -0.74 -13.17
C GLU A 188 -14.85 -1.49 -12.01
N SER A 189 -14.29 -2.63 -11.60
CA SER A 189 -14.79 -3.42 -10.45
C SER A 189 -14.69 -2.69 -9.11
N LEU A 190 -13.83 -1.67 -8.97
CA LEU A 190 -13.67 -0.89 -7.72
C LEU A 190 -14.93 -0.10 -7.32
N LYS A 191 -15.99 -0.08 -8.12
CA LYS A 191 -17.29 0.51 -7.76
C LYS A 191 -18.15 -0.41 -6.89
N GLU A 192 -17.87 -1.71 -6.89
CA GLU A 192 -18.73 -2.69 -6.25
C GLU A 192 -18.45 -2.77 -4.75
N GLU A 193 -19.48 -2.63 -3.93
CA GLU A 193 -19.35 -2.75 -2.47
C GLU A 193 -18.76 -4.09 -2.03
N SER A 194 -19.04 -5.16 -2.77
CA SER A 194 -18.44 -6.47 -2.53
C SER A 194 -16.92 -6.42 -2.64
N ILE A 195 -16.38 -5.68 -3.61
CA ILE A 195 -14.94 -5.52 -3.86
C ILE A 195 -14.30 -4.54 -2.87
N THR A 196 -15.02 -3.49 -2.46
CA THR A 196 -14.51 -2.48 -1.52
C THR A 196 -14.63 -2.89 -0.06
N LYS A 197 -15.48 -3.87 0.28
CA LYS A 197 -15.52 -4.46 1.60
C LYS A 197 -14.19 -5.13 1.92
N ALA A 198 -13.79 -4.92 3.15
CA ALA A 198 -12.80 -5.68 3.86
C ALA A 198 -12.42 -7.06 3.31
N LEU A 199 -11.20 -7.21 2.80
CA LEU A 199 -10.71 -8.47 2.21
C LEU A 199 -10.37 -9.53 3.26
N CYS A 200 -9.95 -9.12 4.45
CA CYS A 200 -9.91 -9.97 5.62
C CYS A 200 -11.06 -9.56 6.55
N GLY A 201 -11.86 -10.52 7.03
CA GLY A 201 -12.96 -10.30 7.99
C GLY A 201 -12.52 -9.79 9.37
N CYS A 202 -11.40 -9.08 9.45
CA CYS A 202 -10.83 -8.44 10.62
C CYS A 202 -11.18 -6.93 10.68
N LEU A 203 -11.79 -6.40 9.62
CA LEU A 203 -11.99 -4.96 9.43
C LEU A 203 -13.31 -4.48 10.06
N MET A 204 -13.33 -3.20 10.43
CA MET A 204 -14.41 -2.54 11.16
C MET A 204 -15.73 -2.43 10.37
N ASP A 205 -15.78 -2.96 9.13
CA ASP A 205 -16.95 -3.01 8.26
C ASP A 205 -17.94 -4.13 8.61
N ASP A 206 -17.48 -5.17 9.32
CA ASP A 206 -18.36 -6.23 9.83
C ASP A 206 -19.11 -5.83 11.10
N LEU A 207 -18.82 -4.65 11.67
CA LEU A 207 -19.45 -4.21 12.91
C LEU A 207 -20.89 -3.77 12.64
N PRO A 208 -21.85 -4.15 13.51
CA PRO A 208 -23.21 -3.64 13.43
C PRO A 208 -23.23 -2.12 13.46
N THR A 209 -24.08 -1.48 12.64
CA THR A 209 -24.16 -0.01 12.51
C THR A 209 -24.28 0.69 13.87
N ARG A 210 -25.08 0.14 14.80
CA ARG A 210 -25.22 0.67 16.16
C ARG A 210 -23.88 0.79 16.92
N VAL A 211 -22.99 -0.21 16.78
CA VAL A 211 -21.68 -0.20 17.42
C VAL A 211 -20.84 0.92 16.83
N VAL A 212 -20.87 1.07 15.50
CA VAL A 212 -20.18 2.14 14.78
C VAL A 212 -20.70 3.50 15.25
N ASP A 213 -22.01 3.72 15.25
CA ASP A 213 -22.64 4.99 15.63
C ASP A 213 -22.30 5.37 17.07
N SER A 214 -22.33 4.41 18.00
CA SER A 214 -21.97 4.64 19.41
C SER A 214 -20.51 5.10 19.55
N ILE A 215 -19.60 4.51 18.77
CA ILE A 215 -18.18 4.89 18.79
C ILE A 215 -17.95 6.25 18.12
N LEU A 216 -18.68 6.56 17.04
CA LEU A 216 -18.64 7.87 16.39
C LEU A 216 -19.15 8.98 17.32
N ALA A 217 -20.21 8.72 18.09
CA ALA A 217 -20.76 9.65 19.08
C ALA A 217 -19.74 10.03 20.17
N LEU A 218 -18.78 9.15 20.46
CA LEU A 218 -17.67 9.40 21.38
C LEU A 218 -16.57 10.29 20.79
N GLY A 219 -16.70 10.77 19.55
CA GLY A 219 -15.70 11.62 18.90
C GLY A 219 -14.59 10.86 18.17
N PHE A 220 -14.79 9.56 17.92
CA PHE A 220 -13.94 8.82 17.00
C PHE A 220 -14.43 8.97 15.55
N THR A 221 -13.53 8.66 14.62
CA THR A 221 -13.79 8.51 13.20
C THR A 221 -13.45 7.08 12.78
N LYS A 222 -14.19 6.53 11.82
CA LYS A 222 -13.97 5.16 11.36
C LYS A 222 -12.83 5.11 10.33
N GLY A 223 -11.76 4.39 10.66
CA GLY A 223 -10.73 3.98 9.72
C GLY A 223 -11.04 2.61 9.13
N THR A 224 -10.11 2.09 8.31
CA THR A 224 -10.24 0.78 7.68
C THR A 224 -10.14 -0.33 8.74
N ASP A 225 -9.10 -0.29 9.57
CA ASP A 225 -8.70 -1.31 10.54
C ASP A 225 -8.96 -0.94 12.01
N HIS A 226 -9.20 0.34 12.31
CA HIS A 226 -9.45 0.85 13.66
C HIS A 226 -10.25 2.15 13.62
N PHE A 227 -10.74 2.57 14.78
CA PHE A 227 -11.32 3.90 14.98
C PHE A 227 -10.25 4.88 15.48
N LEU A 228 -10.31 6.13 15.05
CA LEU A 228 -9.34 7.17 15.38
C LEU A 228 -10.03 8.38 15.98
N GLY A 229 -9.65 8.81 17.18
CA GLY A 229 -10.20 9.99 17.84
C GLY A 229 -9.10 10.86 18.43
N ARG A 230 -9.30 12.18 18.40
CA ARG A 230 -8.37 13.14 19.02
C ARG A 230 -8.95 13.60 20.34
N PHE A 231 -8.24 13.32 21.43
CA PHE A 231 -8.66 13.66 22.78
C PHE A 231 -7.54 14.44 23.47
N LYS A 232 -7.82 15.70 23.82
CA LYS A 232 -6.80 16.67 24.27
C LYS A 232 -5.66 16.75 23.23
N ASN A 233 -4.43 16.44 23.64
CA ASN A 233 -3.25 16.48 22.78
C ASN A 233 -2.85 15.10 22.23
N GLU A 234 -3.61 14.05 22.52
CA GLU A 234 -3.30 12.69 22.07
C GLU A 234 -4.25 12.24 20.96
N ILE A 235 -3.73 11.35 20.13
CA ILE A 235 -4.51 10.60 19.14
C ILE A 235 -4.68 9.19 19.68
N ILE A 236 -5.92 8.80 19.91
CA ILE A 236 -6.27 7.48 20.44
C ILE A 236 -6.78 6.62 19.29
N ARG A 237 -6.21 5.42 19.16
CA ARG A 237 -6.71 4.37 18.29
C ARG A 237 -7.56 3.41 19.12
N LEU A 238 -8.74 3.08 18.61
CA LEU A 238 -9.64 2.12 19.22
C LEU A 238 -9.76 0.91 18.29
N TYR A 239 -9.33 -0.24 18.81
CA TYR A 239 -9.42 -1.53 18.16
C TYR A 239 -10.53 -2.37 18.80
N ILE A 240 -11.20 -3.17 17.98
CA ILE A 240 -12.21 -4.13 18.41
C ILE A 240 -11.70 -5.52 18.03
N PRO A 241 -10.89 -6.17 18.89
CA PRO A 241 -10.40 -7.51 18.60
C PRO A 241 -11.55 -8.50 18.51
N LYS A 242 -11.36 -9.54 17.70
CA LYS A 242 -12.23 -10.72 17.63
C LYS A 242 -11.47 -11.89 18.24
N ASP A 243 -12.14 -12.69 19.07
CA ASP A 243 -11.59 -13.95 19.59
C ASP A 243 -11.51 -15.03 18.49
N GLU A 244 -11.00 -16.22 18.84
CA GLU A 244 -10.89 -17.36 17.91
C GLU A 244 -12.24 -17.78 17.28
N LYS A 245 -13.36 -17.41 17.91
CA LYS A 245 -14.73 -17.68 17.43
C LYS A 245 -15.33 -16.48 16.70
N GLY A 246 -14.55 -15.44 16.42
CA GLY A 246 -14.99 -14.23 15.71
C GLY A 246 -15.79 -13.26 16.58
N LYS A 247 -15.88 -13.47 17.90
CA LYS A 247 -16.68 -12.64 18.81
C LYS A 247 -15.83 -11.53 19.40
N SER A 248 -16.36 -10.31 19.39
CA SER A 248 -15.73 -9.16 20.05
C SER A 248 -16.34 -8.96 21.43
N THR A 249 -15.54 -9.17 22.47
CA THR A 249 -15.93 -9.00 23.89
C THR A 249 -15.09 -7.97 24.64
N SER A 250 -14.15 -7.34 23.95
CA SER A 250 -13.29 -6.31 24.51
C SER A 250 -13.06 -5.19 23.50
N VAL A 251 -12.61 -4.06 24.01
CA VAL A 251 -12.19 -2.89 23.24
C VAL A 251 -10.79 -2.53 23.68
N THR A 252 -9.90 -2.22 22.73
CA THR A 252 -8.52 -1.85 23.04
C THR A 252 -8.28 -0.40 22.65
N LEU A 253 -7.84 0.41 23.61
CA LEU A 253 -7.36 1.77 23.36
C LEU A 253 -5.83 1.75 23.25
N HIS A 254 -5.30 2.46 22.26
CA HIS A 254 -3.88 2.47 21.93
C HIS A 254 -3.40 3.88 21.65
N ILE A 255 -2.29 4.26 22.29
CA ILE A 255 -1.57 5.51 22.05
C ILE A 255 -0.10 5.18 21.77
N PRO A 256 0.40 5.42 20.54
CA PRO A 256 1.82 5.28 20.24
C PRO A 256 2.60 6.53 20.67
N VAL A 257 3.63 6.35 21.49
CA VAL A 257 4.53 7.43 21.94
C VAL A 257 5.89 7.30 21.24
N LYS A 258 6.28 8.34 20.49
CA LYS A 258 7.54 8.38 19.73
C LYS A 258 8.69 8.92 20.57
N PHE A 259 9.84 8.27 20.47
CA PHE A 259 11.12 8.71 21.03
C PHE A 259 12.11 9.08 19.92
N LYS A 260 13.16 9.81 20.31
CA LYS A 260 14.22 10.25 19.39
C LYS A 260 14.95 9.06 18.75
N ASP A 261 15.25 8.05 19.56
CA ASP A 261 15.98 6.86 19.18
C ASP A 261 15.55 5.64 20.03
N THR A 262 16.05 4.47 19.64
CA THR A 262 15.74 3.19 20.27
C THR A 262 16.24 3.09 21.72
N ASN A 263 17.34 3.76 22.06
CA ASN A 263 17.92 3.75 23.40
C ASN A 263 17.07 4.57 24.37
N ALA A 264 16.56 5.72 23.93
CA ALA A 264 15.62 6.53 24.69
C ALA A 264 14.31 5.78 24.98
N ALA A 265 13.80 5.04 23.99
CA ALA A 265 12.63 4.18 24.19
C ALA A 265 12.91 3.03 25.17
N GLU A 266 14.10 2.44 25.15
CA GLU A 266 14.46 1.36 26.08
C GLU A 266 14.49 1.84 27.53
N LYS A 267 15.21 2.94 27.79
CA LYS A 267 15.24 3.58 29.13
C LYS A 267 13.85 3.95 29.62
N ALA A 268 13.03 4.49 28.71
CA ALA A 268 11.66 4.86 29.03
C ALA A 268 10.82 3.65 29.45
N LEU A 269 10.99 2.50 28.79
CA LEU A 269 10.29 1.26 29.12
C LEU A 269 10.74 0.72 30.48
N ASP A 270 12.04 0.70 30.76
CA ASP A 270 12.56 0.21 32.05
C ASP A 270 11.98 1.02 33.23
N MET A 271 11.80 2.33 33.05
CA MET A 271 11.20 3.20 34.07
C MET A 271 9.72 2.89 34.35
N THR A 272 9.03 2.12 33.49
CA THR A 272 7.61 1.77 33.66
C THR A 272 7.37 0.62 34.63
N ALA A 273 8.36 -0.27 34.83
CA ALA A 273 8.24 -1.45 35.70
C ALA A 273 7.94 -1.08 37.17
N ASP A 274 8.37 0.11 37.60
CA ASP A 274 8.29 0.57 39.00
C ASP A 274 7.05 1.43 39.34
N LEU A 275 6.17 1.73 38.37
CA LEU A 275 5.26 2.88 38.49
C LEU A 275 3.76 2.62 38.41
N PHE A 276 3.36 1.64 37.63
CA PHE A 276 1.97 1.55 37.20
C PHE A 276 1.39 0.26 37.75
N GLU A 277 0.35 0.38 38.58
CA GLU A 277 -0.58 -0.72 38.82
C GLU A 277 -1.00 -1.30 37.46
N ASN A 278 -1.16 -2.63 37.40
CA ASN A 278 -1.25 -3.52 36.22
C ASN A 278 -2.34 -3.21 35.15
N THR A 279 -2.79 -1.97 34.98
CA THR A 279 -3.92 -1.59 34.13
C THR A 279 -3.52 -1.36 32.66
N LEU A 280 -2.29 -0.93 32.37
CA LEU A 280 -1.83 -0.67 31.00
C LEU A 280 -0.65 -1.56 30.61
N ILE A 281 -0.61 -1.90 29.32
CA ILE A 281 0.48 -2.65 28.70
C ILE A 281 1.35 -1.66 27.93
N TYR A 282 2.65 -1.68 28.21
CA TYR A 282 3.65 -0.89 27.51
C TYR A 282 4.51 -1.83 26.66
N ARG A 283 4.56 -1.63 25.35
CA ARG A 283 5.36 -2.47 24.44
C ARG A 283 6.26 -1.61 23.56
N ARG A 284 7.55 -1.91 23.55
CA ARG A 284 8.50 -1.25 22.65
C ARG A 284 8.40 -1.80 21.23
N ARG A 285 8.44 -0.90 20.25
CA ARG A 285 8.58 -1.17 18.82
C ARG A 285 9.51 -0.12 18.22
N ASP A 286 10.76 -0.50 17.97
CA ASP A 286 11.84 0.42 17.58
C ASP A 286 11.98 1.61 18.56
N ASN A 287 11.89 2.84 18.06
CA ASN A 287 11.87 4.06 18.86
C ASN A 287 10.45 4.48 19.31
N TRP A 288 9.50 3.55 19.35
CA TRP A 288 8.15 3.80 19.85
C TRP A 288 7.84 2.95 21.08
N ILE A 289 7.02 3.49 21.96
CA ILE A 289 6.33 2.73 22.99
C ILE A 289 4.84 2.77 22.69
N ASP A 290 4.29 1.61 22.42
CA ASP A 290 2.87 1.39 22.28
C ASP A 290 2.28 1.22 23.69
N VAL A 291 1.51 2.23 24.12
CA VAL A 291 0.73 2.17 25.36
C VAL A 291 -0.64 1.62 25.01
N VAL A 292 -1.10 0.60 25.72
CA VAL A 292 -2.31 -0.15 25.41
C VAL A 292 -3.16 -0.34 26.67
N LEU A 293 -4.46 -0.04 26.57
CA LEU A 293 -5.46 -0.34 27.59
C LEU A 293 -6.50 -1.30 27.00
N LEU A 294 -6.64 -2.47 27.61
CA LEU A 294 -7.67 -3.43 27.28
C LEU A 294 -8.89 -3.23 28.19
N ILE A 295 -10.05 -2.99 27.59
CA ILE A 295 -11.32 -2.85 28.28
C ILE A 295 -12.15 -4.10 28.01
N GLU A 296 -12.28 -4.96 29.01
CA GLU A 296 -13.17 -6.13 28.96
C GLU A 296 -14.63 -5.69 29.11
N LEU A 297 -15.48 -6.04 28.14
CA LEU A 297 -16.92 -5.74 28.20
C LEU A 297 -17.70 -6.84 28.94
N HIS A 298 -17.10 -8.03 29.10
CA HIS A 298 -17.73 -9.25 29.65
C HIS A 298 -19.02 -9.70 28.93
N GLU A 299 -19.33 -9.10 27.78
CA GLU A 299 -20.42 -9.45 26.89
C GLU A 299 -20.01 -9.12 25.45
N SER A 300 -20.79 -9.58 24.45
CA SER A 300 -20.51 -9.18 23.06
C SER A 300 -20.67 -7.66 22.89
N ILE A 301 -19.80 -7.03 22.10
CA ILE A 301 -19.86 -5.59 21.85
C ILE A 301 -21.22 -5.12 21.32
N ASN A 302 -21.93 -5.94 20.55
CA ASN A 302 -23.28 -5.62 20.08
C ASN A 302 -24.27 -5.48 21.25
N ARG A 303 -24.22 -6.37 22.26
CA ARG A 303 -25.03 -6.27 23.48
C ARG A 303 -24.58 -5.10 24.36
N ALA A 304 -23.27 -4.87 24.47
CA ALA A 304 -22.76 -3.74 25.23
C ALA A 304 -23.27 -2.42 24.64
N ALA A 305 -23.16 -2.23 23.32
CA ALA A 305 -23.66 -1.04 22.62
C ALA A 305 -25.18 -0.83 22.74
N MET A 306 -25.98 -1.90 22.93
CA MET A 306 -27.41 -1.75 23.23
C MET A 306 -27.69 -1.06 24.57
N ARG A 307 -26.71 -1.00 25.48
CA ARG A 307 -26.84 -0.32 26.77
C ARG A 307 -26.63 1.20 26.68
N GLY A 308 -26.43 1.75 25.48
CA GLY A 308 -26.33 3.19 25.21
C GLY A 308 -25.31 3.89 26.10
N GLU A 309 -25.78 4.83 26.92
CA GLU A 309 -24.95 5.64 27.83
C GLU A 309 -24.00 4.81 28.71
N LYS A 310 -24.38 3.59 29.12
CA LYS A 310 -23.49 2.74 29.93
C LYS A 310 -22.26 2.29 29.14
N PHE A 311 -22.42 1.98 27.85
CA PHE A 311 -21.30 1.60 26.99
C PHE A 311 -20.39 2.81 26.73
N GLU A 312 -20.99 3.95 26.41
CA GLU A 312 -20.26 5.20 26.22
C GLU A 312 -19.46 5.59 27.47
N ALA A 313 -20.05 5.48 28.66
CA ALA A 313 -19.38 5.75 29.93
C ALA A 313 -18.18 4.82 30.19
N ILE A 314 -18.27 3.54 29.80
CA ILE A 314 -17.16 2.59 29.94
C ILE A 314 -15.98 3.02 29.06
N ILE A 315 -16.23 3.38 27.79
CA ILE A 315 -15.18 3.79 26.87
C ILE A 315 -14.59 5.14 27.25
N ASN A 316 -15.42 6.12 27.65
CA ASN A 316 -14.97 7.43 28.15
C ASN A 316 -14.07 7.30 29.39
N ARG A 317 -14.46 6.46 30.36
CA ARG A 317 -13.60 6.17 31.51
C ARG A 317 -12.26 5.56 31.08
N GLY A 318 -12.28 4.67 30.10
CA GLY A 318 -11.06 4.12 29.52
C GLY A 318 -10.17 5.18 28.90
N ILE A 319 -10.74 6.12 28.14
CA ILE A 319 -10.02 7.26 27.55
C ILE A 319 -9.38 8.12 28.65
N GLU A 320 -10.11 8.43 29.71
CA GLU A 320 -9.59 9.22 30.83
C GLU A 320 -8.41 8.54 31.52
N VAL A 321 -8.54 7.25 31.83
CA VAL A 321 -7.46 6.43 32.41
C VAL A 321 -6.25 6.40 31.49
N MET A 322 -6.47 6.22 30.18
CA MET A 322 -5.41 6.20 29.19
C MET A 322 -4.63 7.52 29.14
N LEU A 323 -5.36 8.64 29.09
CA LEU A 323 -4.76 9.98 29.01
C LEU A 323 -3.98 10.34 30.28
N ASP A 324 -4.49 10.02 31.47
CA ASP A 324 -3.80 10.30 32.73
C ASP A 324 -2.49 9.50 32.84
N ASN A 325 -2.53 8.21 32.50
CA ASN A 325 -1.34 7.36 32.55
C ASN A 325 -0.30 7.75 31.50
N VAL A 326 -0.71 8.06 30.26
CA VAL A 326 0.22 8.56 29.24
C VAL A 326 0.82 9.91 29.63
N ALA A 327 0.07 10.81 30.27
CA ALA A 327 0.59 12.07 30.77
C ALA A 327 1.60 11.88 31.92
N LYS A 328 1.35 10.93 32.84
CA LYS A 328 2.31 10.54 33.89
C LYS A 328 3.58 9.94 33.28
N PHE A 329 3.42 9.03 32.32
CA PHE A 329 4.50 8.39 31.59
C PHE A 329 5.41 9.42 30.89
N LYS A 330 4.83 10.29 30.06
CA LYS A 330 5.58 11.36 29.36
C LYS A 330 6.32 12.29 30.31
N ARG A 331 5.72 12.64 31.46
CA ARG A 331 6.37 13.49 32.48
C ARG A 331 7.59 12.84 33.09
N LYS A 332 7.53 11.54 33.42
CA LYS A 332 8.66 10.85 34.06
C LYS A 332 9.80 10.60 33.07
N VAL A 333 9.50 10.27 31.82
CA VAL A 333 10.53 10.04 30.80
C VAL A 333 11.21 11.33 30.35
N ALA A 334 10.59 12.49 30.59
CA ALA A 334 11.20 13.80 30.35
C ALA A 334 12.14 14.28 31.48
N GLN A 335 12.16 13.59 32.63
CA GLN A 335 13.06 13.85 33.77
C GLN A 335 14.37 13.10 33.62
#